data_AF-A0A0T6B2H9-F1
#
_entry.id   AF-A0A0T6B2H9-F1
#
_cell.length_a   1.000
_cell.length_b   1.000
_cell.length_c   1.000
_cell.angle_alpha   90.00
_cell.angle_beta   90.00
_cell.angle_gamma   90.00
#
_symmetry.space_group_name_H-M   'P 1'
#
loop_
_entity.id
_entity.type
_entity.pdbx_description
1 polymer ?
#
loop_
_entity_poly.entity_id
_entity_poly.type
_entity_poly.pdbx_seq_one_letter_code
_entity_poly.pdbx_strand_id
1 'polypeptide(L)'
;MLKYILCIAVLCGLTIQQDYEVPPATVEILHPKGFTVSIPDQEGIKLFAFHGKINEEFDGLEAGFFARDILRSENGRWTFKDFSQRFRPGDVLYYWLYVDYFNGKNTLGYRLDNQKFVINDIPKNNANKNKGNKGNKKNESTNRPPSSTPSVTPVSTCNASPTKVNGQNACSGQLIFEENFDALNENRWQTEIKFASEPDYEFVIYVSDRNNIFHENG
;
A
#
# COMPACT_ATOMS: atom_id res chain seq x y z
N MET A 1 45.70 61.38 26.88
CA MET A 1 45.94 59.94 27.15
C MET A 1 44.58 59.25 27.21
N LEU A 2 44.17 58.67 26.08
CA LEU A 2 42.82 58.20 25.78
C LEU A 2 42.57 56.84 26.46
N LYS A 3 41.58 56.74 27.36
CA LYS A 3 41.15 55.46 27.96
C LYS A 3 40.09 54.84 27.05
N TYR A 4 40.47 53.82 26.27
CA TYR A 4 39.53 53.01 25.51
C TYR A 4 38.79 52.06 26.45
N ILE A 5 37.49 52.31 26.64
CA ILE A 5 36.59 51.38 27.33
C ILE A 5 36.09 50.40 26.26
N LEU A 6 36.60 49.17 26.31
CA LEU A 6 36.12 48.07 25.50
C LEU A 6 34.85 47.51 26.15
N CYS A 7 33.68 47.98 25.70
CA CYS A 7 32.41 47.35 26.03
C CYS A 7 32.28 46.05 25.22
N ILE A 8 32.64 44.92 25.83
CA ILE A 8 32.28 43.59 25.32
C ILE A 8 30.79 43.43 25.55
N ALA A 9 29.99 43.72 24.53
CA ALA A 9 28.58 43.35 24.49
C ALA A 9 28.51 41.81 24.40
N VAL A 10 28.33 41.16 25.55
CA VAL A 10 27.96 39.75 25.60
C VAL A 10 26.55 39.66 25.02
N LEU A 11 26.45 39.42 23.70
CA LEU A 11 25.24 38.90 23.08
C LEU A 11 25.04 37.50 23.67
N CYS A 12 24.36 37.44 24.81
CA CYS A 12 23.81 36.21 25.32
C CYS A 12 22.69 35.82 24.36
N GLY A 13 23.03 35.01 23.36
CA GLY A 13 22.06 34.40 22.46
C GLY A 13 21.14 33.52 23.28
N LEU A 14 20.01 34.07 23.71
CA LEU A 14 18.89 33.30 24.21
C LEU A 14 18.38 32.46 23.03
N THR A 15 18.93 31.26 22.88
CA THR A 15 18.33 30.24 22.03
C THR A 15 16.98 29.91 22.65
N ILE A 16 15.90 30.41 22.03
CA ILE A 16 14.54 30.00 22.38
C ILE A 16 14.49 28.50 22.13
N GLN A 17 14.42 27.72 23.20
CA GLN A 17 14.25 26.28 23.10
C GLN A 17 12.78 26.04 22.76
N GLN A 18 12.49 25.89 21.47
CA GLN A 18 11.15 25.57 21.00
C GLN A 18 10.91 24.09 21.30
N ASP A 19 9.90 23.81 22.13
CA ASP A 19 9.45 22.44 22.34
C ASP A 19 8.90 21.87 21.03
N TYR A 20 9.13 20.58 20.80
CA TYR A 20 8.68 19.92 19.58
C TYR A 20 7.16 19.81 19.57
N GLU A 21 6.55 20.08 18.41
CA GLU A 21 5.13 19.86 18.16
C GLU A 21 4.99 18.89 16.99
N VAL A 22 4.04 17.95 17.11
CA VAL A 22 3.76 17.02 16.02
C VAL A 22 3.16 17.81 14.85
N PRO A 23 3.79 17.78 13.65
CA PRO A 23 3.29 18.55 12.52
C PRO A 23 1.94 18.01 12.02
N PRO A 24 1.12 18.85 11.37
CA PRO A 24 -0.11 18.38 10.74
C PRO A 24 0.17 17.27 9.72
N ALA A 25 -0.61 16.19 9.77
CA ALA A 25 -0.49 15.11 8.81
C ALA A 25 -1.13 15.45 7.45
N THR A 26 -0.54 14.90 6.39
CA THR A 26 -1.11 14.86 5.06
C THR A 26 -1.82 13.53 4.86
N VAL A 27 -3.11 13.57 4.52
CA VAL A 27 -3.91 12.40 4.15
C VAL A 27 -4.06 12.37 2.63
N GLU A 28 -3.66 11.27 2.00
CA GLU A 28 -3.81 11.06 0.56
C GLU A 28 -4.62 9.80 0.29
N ILE A 29 -5.74 9.94 -0.42
CA ILE A 29 -6.53 8.79 -0.86
C ILE A 29 -5.85 8.17 -2.08
N LEU A 30 -5.71 6.85 -2.09
CA LEU A 30 -5.13 6.10 -3.20
C LEU A 30 -6.23 5.56 -4.12
N HIS A 31 -5.89 5.41 -5.40
CA HIS A 31 -6.74 4.74 -6.38
C HIS A 31 -6.21 3.33 -6.66
N PRO A 32 -7.07 2.30 -6.81
CA PRO A 32 -8.53 2.34 -6.68
C PRO A 32 -9.04 2.29 -5.22
N LYS A 33 -8.14 1.99 -4.28
CA LYS A 33 -8.42 1.88 -2.85
C LYS A 33 -7.13 2.11 -2.06
N GLY A 34 -7.28 2.35 -0.77
CA GLY A 34 -6.20 2.64 0.15
C GLY A 34 -6.06 4.14 0.44
N PHE A 35 -5.16 4.45 1.36
CA PHE A 35 -4.77 5.80 1.71
C PHE A 35 -3.39 5.80 2.36
N THR A 36 -2.79 6.98 2.39
CA THR A 36 -1.61 7.24 3.20
C THR A 36 -1.89 8.36 4.20
N VAL A 37 -1.21 8.30 5.33
CA VAL A 37 -1.14 9.40 6.30
C VAL A 37 0.32 9.63 6.61
N SER A 38 0.79 10.86 6.46
CA SER A 38 2.20 11.15 6.61
C SER A 38 2.51 12.48 7.27
N ILE A 39 3.64 12.54 7.96
CA ILE A 39 4.24 13.77 8.47
C ILE A 39 5.63 13.99 7.85
N PRO A 40 6.09 15.24 7.69
CA PRO A 40 7.46 15.51 7.26
C PRO A 40 8.45 14.94 8.27
N ASP A 41 9.56 14.41 7.78
CA ASP A 41 10.69 14.03 8.63
C ASP A 41 11.39 15.27 9.16
N GLN A 42 11.88 15.17 10.40
CA GLN A 42 12.63 16.21 11.08
C GLN A 42 13.72 15.54 11.92
N GLU A 43 14.88 16.19 12.02
CA GLU A 43 15.95 15.70 12.87
C GLU A 43 15.44 15.53 14.31
N GLY A 44 15.62 14.33 14.86
CA GLY A 44 15.16 14.00 16.21
C GLY A 44 13.99 13.03 16.23
N ILE A 45 13.16 12.94 15.18
CA ILE A 45 12.08 11.94 15.12
C ILE A 45 12.68 10.52 15.10
N LYS A 46 12.17 9.63 15.97
CA LYS A 46 12.59 8.24 16.09
C LYS A 46 11.49 7.23 15.81
N LEU A 47 10.24 7.64 15.98
CA LEU A 47 9.06 6.82 15.73
C LEU A 47 7.89 7.73 15.37
N PHE A 48 7.04 7.26 14.47
CA PHE A 48 5.74 7.86 14.17
C PHE A 48 4.67 6.77 14.30
N ALA A 49 3.63 6.98 15.09
CA ALA A 49 2.49 6.08 15.19
C ALA A 49 1.23 6.77 14.67
N PHE A 50 0.44 6.01 13.93
CA PHE A 50 -0.86 6.43 13.41
C PHE A 50 -1.96 5.57 14.01
N HIS A 51 -2.98 6.24 14.56
CA HIS A 51 -4.18 5.64 15.12
C HIS A 51 -5.41 6.24 14.45
N GLY A 52 -6.27 5.43 13.81
CA GLY A 52 -7.38 5.92 13.00
C GLY A 52 -8.65 5.07 13.04
N LYS A 53 -9.80 5.74 12.87
CA LYS A 53 -11.14 5.16 12.71
C LYS A 53 -11.87 5.86 11.57
N ILE A 54 -12.85 5.19 10.96
CA ILE A 54 -13.68 5.76 9.88
C ILE A 54 -15.10 5.92 10.39
N ASN A 55 -15.67 7.12 10.22
CA ASN A 55 -17.03 7.48 10.61
C ASN A 55 -17.35 7.25 12.10
N GLU A 56 -16.32 7.19 12.94
CA GLU A 56 -16.43 6.97 14.38
C GLU A 56 -15.35 7.81 15.09
N GLU A 57 -15.76 8.60 16.09
CA GLU A 57 -14.85 9.39 16.93
C GLU A 57 -14.11 8.49 17.94
N PHE A 58 -13.03 9.02 18.52
CA PHE A 58 -12.29 8.35 19.59
C PHE A 58 -12.84 8.76 20.95
N ASP A 59 -12.92 7.81 21.89
CA ASP A 59 -13.01 8.10 23.32
C ASP A 59 -11.62 8.00 23.94
N GLY A 60 -10.92 9.13 24.01
CA GLY A 60 -9.54 9.19 24.51
C GLY A 60 -8.51 8.60 23.53
N LEU A 61 -7.57 7.80 24.04
CA LEU A 61 -6.40 7.31 23.31
C LEU A 61 -6.52 5.82 22.96
N GLU A 62 -7.68 5.42 22.46
CA GLU A 62 -7.86 4.06 21.95
C GLU A 62 -6.96 3.81 20.75
N ALA A 63 -6.63 2.54 20.51
CA ALA A 63 -5.81 2.15 19.36
C ALA A 63 -6.48 2.50 18.02
N GLY A 64 -7.82 2.43 17.94
CA GLY A 64 -8.55 2.55 16.68
C GLY A 64 -8.46 1.30 15.81
N PHE A 65 -9.05 1.36 14.61
CA PHE A 65 -9.02 0.26 13.64
C PHE A 65 -7.67 0.19 12.92
N PHE A 66 -7.13 1.34 12.54
CA PHE A 66 -5.77 1.45 12.04
C PHE A 66 -4.87 1.82 13.22
N ALA A 67 -3.95 0.96 13.60
CA ALA A 67 -2.99 1.22 14.67
C ALA A 67 -1.64 0.66 14.26
N ARG A 68 -0.65 1.52 13.97
CA ARG A 68 0.67 1.06 13.52
C ARG A 68 1.77 2.05 13.84
N ASP A 69 2.90 1.50 14.27
CA ASP A 69 4.17 2.20 14.41
C ASP A 69 4.97 2.15 13.10
N ILE A 70 5.51 3.29 12.72
CA ILE A 70 6.41 3.49 11.60
C ILE A 70 7.76 3.80 12.20
N LEU A 71 8.73 2.93 11.95
CA LEU A 71 10.06 2.95 12.59
C LEU A 71 11.13 3.66 11.76
N ARG A 72 10.80 4.11 10.54
CA ARG A 72 11.71 4.84 9.66
C ARG A 72 10.97 5.80 8.74
N SER A 73 11.61 6.90 8.40
CA SER A 73 11.18 7.76 7.31
C SER A 73 11.64 7.21 5.95
N GLU A 74 10.85 7.49 4.91
CA GLU A 74 11.18 7.20 3.53
C GLU A 74 10.93 8.47 2.71
N ASN A 75 11.88 8.87 1.86
CA ASN A 75 11.78 10.09 1.04
C ASN A 75 11.42 11.36 1.84
N GLY A 76 11.99 11.51 3.04
CA GLY A 76 11.78 12.68 3.90
C GLY A 76 10.42 12.71 4.60
N ARG A 77 9.70 11.58 4.70
CA ARG A 77 8.40 11.50 5.38
C ARG A 77 8.24 10.22 6.18
N TRP A 78 7.55 10.31 7.32
CA TRP A 78 7.05 9.15 8.05
C TRP A 78 5.65 8.86 7.55
N THR A 79 5.41 7.65 7.03
CA THR A 79 4.19 7.39 6.26
C THR A 79 3.53 6.08 6.69
N PHE A 80 2.31 6.18 7.23
CA PHE A 80 1.38 5.08 7.32
C PHE A 80 0.78 4.81 5.92
N LYS A 81 0.65 3.52 5.57
CA LYS A 81 0.01 3.10 4.31
C LYS A 81 -0.95 1.96 4.58
N ASP A 82 -2.15 2.10 4.04
CA ASP A 82 -3.10 1.01 3.88
C ASP A 82 -3.54 0.96 2.41
N PHE A 83 -3.59 -0.24 1.83
CA PHE A 83 -3.95 -0.47 0.42
C PHE A 83 -5.31 -1.18 0.29
N SER A 84 -6.04 -1.35 1.40
CA SER A 84 -7.25 -2.17 1.46
C SER A 84 -8.52 -1.32 1.58
N GLN A 85 -8.45 -0.20 2.27
CA GLN A 85 -9.57 0.64 2.64
C GLN A 85 -10.22 1.27 1.42
N ARG A 86 -11.53 1.06 1.27
CA ARG A 86 -12.34 1.70 0.23
C ARG A 86 -13.13 2.83 0.85
N PHE A 87 -12.76 4.06 0.57
CA PHE A 87 -13.53 5.23 0.99
C PHE A 87 -14.71 5.48 0.05
N ARG A 88 -15.67 6.25 0.56
CA ARG A 88 -16.75 6.90 -0.19
C ARG A 88 -16.65 8.40 0.03
N PRO A 89 -17.02 9.24 -0.96
CA PRO A 89 -17.23 10.66 -0.73
C PRO A 89 -18.17 10.87 0.47
N GLY A 90 -17.74 11.69 1.43
CA GLY A 90 -18.44 11.96 2.68
C GLY A 90 -17.97 11.14 3.88
N ASP A 91 -17.17 10.08 3.68
CA ASP A 91 -16.53 9.39 4.81
C ASP A 91 -15.60 10.35 5.57
N VAL A 92 -15.47 10.13 6.88
CA VAL A 92 -14.61 10.90 7.76
C VAL A 92 -13.58 9.98 8.42
N LEU A 93 -12.30 10.26 8.21
CA LEU A 93 -11.21 9.63 8.94
C LEU A 93 -10.95 10.42 10.21
N TYR A 94 -11.26 9.85 11.37
CA TYR A 94 -10.84 10.37 12.67
C TYR A 94 -9.50 9.73 13.04
N TYR A 95 -8.57 10.51 13.61
CA TYR A 95 -7.26 9.99 13.97
C TYR A 95 -6.57 10.80 15.06
N TRP A 96 -5.56 10.18 15.66
CA TRP A 96 -4.54 10.84 16.46
C TRP A 96 -3.16 10.28 16.11
N LEU A 97 -2.13 11.09 16.34
CA LEU A 97 -0.75 10.76 16.02
C LEU A 97 0.10 10.73 17.27
N TYR A 98 1.13 9.91 17.27
CA TYR A 98 2.18 9.93 18.29
C TYR A 98 3.56 9.95 17.65
N VAL A 99 4.49 10.69 18.25
CA VAL A 99 5.87 10.79 17.79
C VAL A 99 6.82 10.67 18.98
N ASP A 100 7.79 9.77 18.89
CA ASP A 100 8.97 9.82 19.72
C ASP A 100 9.98 10.79 19.12
N TYR A 101 10.30 11.85 19.85
CA TYR A 101 11.24 12.87 19.43
C TYR A 101 12.41 13.01 20.40
N PHE A 102 13.62 12.87 19.88
CA PHE A 102 14.87 13.06 20.60
C PHE A 102 15.33 14.51 20.51
N ASN A 103 15.31 15.22 21.64
CA ASN A 103 15.63 16.65 21.70
C ASN A 103 17.13 16.95 21.89
N GLY A 104 18.01 15.98 21.63
CA GLY A 104 19.44 16.08 21.91
C GLY A 104 19.86 15.62 23.31
N LYS A 105 18.90 15.34 24.21
CA LYS A 105 19.18 14.81 25.56
C LYS A 105 18.38 13.55 25.86
N ASN A 106 17.07 13.63 25.70
CA ASN A 106 16.13 12.54 25.98
C ASN A 106 15.17 12.36 24.80
N THR A 107 14.60 11.16 24.68
CA THR A 107 13.46 10.91 23.80
C THR A 107 12.18 11.17 24.58
N LEU A 108 11.28 11.98 24.02
CA LEU A 108 9.99 12.34 24.60
C LEU A 108 8.87 12.05 23.61
N GLY A 109 7.72 11.63 24.13
CA GLY A 109 6.52 11.36 23.34
C GLY A 109 5.67 12.61 23.17
N TYR A 110 5.27 12.90 21.94
CA TYR A 110 4.39 14.02 21.59
C TYR A 110 3.20 13.51 20.79
N ARG A 111 2.06 14.18 20.92
CA ARG A 111 0.82 13.78 20.24
C ARG A 111 0.18 14.90 19.46
N LEU A 112 -0.59 14.50 18.46
CA LEU A 112 -1.58 15.34 17.80
C LEU A 112 -2.93 14.66 17.89
N ASP A 113 -3.76 15.10 18.84
CA ASP A 113 -5.03 14.46 19.21
C ASP A 113 -6.22 15.07 18.44
N ASN A 114 -7.36 14.37 18.42
CA ASN A 114 -8.65 14.86 17.93
C ASN A 114 -8.65 15.37 16.47
N GLN A 115 -7.89 14.72 15.59
CA GLN A 115 -7.83 15.09 14.19
C GLN A 115 -8.97 14.43 13.40
N LYS A 116 -9.42 15.11 12.36
CA LYS A 116 -10.39 14.55 11.41
C LYS A 116 -10.12 15.02 9.99
N PHE A 117 -10.38 14.15 9.02
CA PHE A 117 -10.26 14.42 7.60
C PHE A 117 -11.51 13.92 6.87
N VAL A 118 -12.19 14.81 6.15
CA VAL A 118 -13.37 14.47 5.34
C VAL A 118 -12.92 14.10 3.93
N ILE A 119 -13.29 12.91 3.48
CA ILE A 119 -13.00 12.43 2.14
C ILE A 119 -14.00 13.06 1.18
N ASN A 120 -13.58 14.08 0.43
CA ASN A 120 -14.45 14.74 -0.54
C ASN A 120 -14.50 14.02 -1.88
N ASP A 121 -13.35 13.57 -2.39
CA ASP A 121 -13.23 12.94 -3.70
C ASP A 121 -12.23 11.78 -3.66
N ILE A 122 -12.52 10.74 -4.44
CA ILE A 122 -11.61 9.61 -4.68
C ILE A 122 -10.91 9.89 -6.01
N PRO A 123 -9.56 9.87 -6.06
CA PRO A 123 -8.85 10.08 -7.31
C PRO A 123 -9.35 9.11 -8.37
N LYS A 124 -9.71 9.62 -9.54
CA LYS A 124 -10.06 8.78 -10.69
C LYS A 124 -8.77 8.42 -11.42
N ASN A 125 -8.69 7.20 -11.94
CA ASN A 125 -7.59 6.79 -12.82
C ASN A 125 -7.35 7.85 -13.91
N ASN A 126 -6.19 8.52 -13.87
CA ASN A 126 -5.74 9.41 -14.94
C ASN A 126 -5.21 8.61 -16.14
N ALA A 127 -6.01 7.64 -16.62
CA ALA A 127 -5.70 6.83 -17.80
C ALA A 127 -6.26 7.44 -19.10
N ASN A 128 -6.71 8.70 -19.10
CA ASN A 128 -7.32 9.33 -20.28
C ASN A 128 -6.90 10.79 -20.48
N LYS A 129 -5.62 11.01 -20.76
CA LYS A 129 -5.14 12.13 -21.59
C LYS A 129 -4.19 11.60 -22.67
N ASN A 130 -4.76 10.86 -23.61
CA ASN A 130 -4.27 10.77 -24.99
C ASN A 130 -5.45 10.37 -25.90
N LYS A 131 -6.48 11.23 -25.96
CA LYS A 131 -7.38 11.27 -27.12
C LYS A 131 -6.67 12.05 -28.22
N GLY A 132 -5.86 11.34 -28.99
CA GLY A 132 -5.18 11.83 -30.18
C GLY A 132 -5.42 10.89 -31.36
N ASN A 133 -6.34 11.32 -32.23
CA ASN A 133 -6.54 10.92 -33.62
C ASN A 133 -7.17 9.56 -33.99
N LYS A 134 -8.42 9.69 -34.49
CA LYS A 134 -9.04 8.80 -35.49
C LYS A 134 -8.19 8.81 -36.76
N GLY A 135 -7.75 7.63 -37.19
CA GLY A 135 -7.25 7.35 -38.53
C GLY A 135 -7.88 6.05 -39.05
N ASN A 136 -8.23 6.05 -40.33
CA ASN A 136 -9.23 5.20 -40.97
C ASN A 136 -8.79 3.75 -41.26
N LYS A 137 -9.78 2.88 -41.46
CA LYS A 137 -9.70 1.47 -41.89
C LYS A 137 -8.76 1.22 -43.08
N LYS A 138 -8.07 0.07 -43.06
CA LYS A 138 -7.86 -0.76 -44.26
C LYS A 138 -7.86 -2.25 -43.88
N ASN A 139 -8.68 -3.01 -44.59
CA ASN A 139 -8.65 -4.47 -44.62
C ASN A 139 -7.36 -4.92 -45.29
N GLU A 140 -6.62 -5.82 -44.66
CA GLU A 140 -5.64 -6.64 -45.38
C GLU A 140 -5.52 -8.00 -44.70
N SER A 141 -6.11 -9.00 -45.35
CA SER A 141 -5.85 -10.41 -45.13
C SER A 141 -4.44 -10.70 -45.62
N THR A 142 -3.58 -11.29 -44.79
CA THR A 142 -2.82 -12.53 -45.06
C THR A 142 -1.61 -12.68 -44.12
N ASN A 143 -1.37 -13.93 -43.76
CA ASN A 143 -0.10 -14.51 -43.28
C ASN A 143 0.31 -14.23 -41.82
N ARG A 144 -0.32 -14.96 -40.90
CA ARG A 144 0.25 -15.30 -39.59
C ARG A 144 1.41 -16.30 -39.80
N PRO A 145 2.60 -16.09 -39.21
CA PRO A 145 3.66 -17.10 -39.19
C PRO A 145 3.18 -18.35 -38.45
N PRO A 146 3.64 -19.56 -38.84
CA PRO A 146 3.31 -20.76 -38.09
C PRO A 146 3.84 -20.62 -36.68
N SER A 147 2.93 -20.65 -35.71
CA SER A 147 3.25 -20.85 -34.31
C SER A 147 4.11 -22.12 -34.24
N SER A 148 5.36 -21.97 -33.82
CA SER A 148 6.28 -23.07 -33.62
C SER A 148 5.73 -23.99 -32.53
N THR A 149 4.93 -24.97 -32.94
CA THR A 149 4.67 -26.17 -32.17
C THR A 149 6.02 -26.83 -31.94
N PRO A 150 6.47 -27.02 -30.69
CA PRO A 150 7.57 -27.93 -30.46
C PRO A 150 7.10 -29.29 -30.93
N SER A 151 7.74 -29.82 -31.97
CA SER A 151 7.54 -31.17 -32.46
C SER A 151 7.72 -32.13 -31.30
N VAL A 152 6.60 -32.58 -30.70
CA VAL A 152 6.61 -33.64 -29.70
C VAL A 152 6.88 -34.93 -30.47
N THR A 153 8.15 -35.31 -30.49
CA THR A 153 8.60 -36.68 -30.69
C THR A 153 7.66 -37.62 -29.92
N PRO A 154 7.15 -38.71 -30.52
CA PRO A 154 6.31 -39.64 -29.79
C PRO A 154 7.23 -40.43 -28.84
N VAL A 155 7.50 -39.85 -27.67
CA VAL A 155 8.08 -40.58 -26.55
C VAL A 155 6.95 -41.45 -26.01
N SER A 156 6.87 -42.65 -26.57
CA SER A 156 5.87 -43.69 -26.31
C SER A 156 5.96 -44.30 -24.91
N THR A 157 6.40 -43.53 -23.92
CA THR A 157 6.48 -43.93 -22.52
C THR A 157 5.97 -42.79 -21.66
N CYS A 158 4.66 -42.78 -21.47
CA CYS A 158 4.02 -41.97 -20.43
C CYS A 158 4.46 -42.50 -19.06
N ASN A 159 5.52 -41.92 -18.50
CA ASN A 159 5.89 -42.16 -17.12
C ASN A 159 4.84 -41.46 -16.24
N ALA A 160 4.05 -42.23 -15.48
CA ALA A 160 3.01 -41.66 -14.63
C ALA A 160 3.61 -40.68 -13.59
N SER A 161 3.01 -39.49 -13.49
CA SER A 161 3.31 -38.52 -12.44
C SER A 161 2.34 -38.67 -11.26
N PRO A 162 2.68 -38.14 -10.07
CA PRO A 162 1.73 -38.05 -8.96
C PRO A 162 0.50 -37.19 -9.27
N THR A 163 0.62 -36.26 -10.22
CA THR A 163 -0.45 -35.33 -10.58
C THR A 163 -1.57 -36.03 -11.33
N LYS A 164 -2.81 -35.73 -10.94
CA LYS A 164 -4.01 -36.22 -11.62
C LYS A 164 -4.75 -35.09 -12.30
N VAL A 165 -5.21 -35.34 -13.52
CA VAL A 165 -6.08 -34.43 -14.27
C VAL A 165 -7.41 -35.14 -14.44
N ASN A 166 -8.49 -34.56 -13.93
CA ASN A 166 -9.83 -35.15 -13.92
C ASN A 166 -9.85 -36.61 -13.37
N GLY A 167 -9.02 -36.87 -12.36
CA GLY A 167 -8.90 -38.18 -11.71
C GLY A 167 -7.98 -39.19 -12.41
N GLN A 168 -7.43 -38.87 -13.59
CA GLN A 168 -6.48 -39.74 -14.32
C GLN A 168 -5.04 -39.29 -14.13
N ASN A 169 -4.09 -40.23 -14.11
CA ASN A 169 -2.66 -39.91 -13.95
C ASN A 169 -2.14 -39.15 -15.18
N ALA A 170 -1.46 -38.02 -14.95
CA ALA A 170 -0.77 -37.28 -16.00
C ALA A 170 0.63 -37.85 -16.26
N CYS A 171 1.15 -37.68 -17.48
CA CYS A 171 2.53 -38.07 -17.79
C CYS A 171 3.52 -37.04 -17.24
N SER A 172 4.67 -37.51 -16.74
CA SER A 172 5.76 -36.64 -16.29
C SER A 172 6.26 -35.76 -17.44
N GLY A 173 6.44 -34.46 -17.17
CA GLY A 173 6.85 -33.47 -18.17
C GLY A 173 5.75 -32.99 -19.11
N GLN A 174 4.54 -33.52 -19.00
CA GLN A 174 3.39 -33.05 -19.78
C GLN A 174 2.83 -31.75 -19.20
N LEU A 175 2.64 -30.74 -20.06
CA LEU A 175 1.86 -29.55 -19.70
C LEU A 175 0.38 -29.93 -19.56
N ILE A 176 -0.16 -29.75 -18.36
CA ILE A 176 -1.54 -30.15 -18.02
C ILE A 176 -2.49 -28.95 -17.85
N PHE A 177 -1.94 -27.76 -17.64
CA PHE A 177 -2.69 -26.51 -17.49
C PHE A 177 -1.75 -25.34 -17.75
N GLU A 178 -2.21 -24.35 -18.52
CA GLU A 178 -1.50 -23.09 -18.79
C GLU A 178 -2.50 -21.94 -18.73
N GLU A 179 -2.12 -20.84 -18.10
CA GLU A 179 -2.90 -19.61 -17.98
C GLU A 179 -1.96 -18.41 -18.02
N ASN A 180 -2.30 -17.42 -18.85
CA ASN A 180 -1.55 -16.18 -18.99
C ASN A 180 -2.15 -15.04 -18.16
N PHE A 181 -3.34 -15.26 -17.60
CA PHE A 181 -4.05 -14.32 -16.75
C PHE A 181 -4.42 -12.97 -17.40
N ASP A 182 -4.28 -12.80 -18.72
CA ASP A 182 -4.73 -11.61 -19.48
C ASP A 182 -6.08 -11.04 -19.00
N ALA A 183 -7.00 -11.93 -18.63
CA ALA A 183 -8.14 -11.64 -17.78
C ALA A 183 -8.42 -12.81 -16.80
N LEU A 184 -8.99 -12.50 -15.64
CA LEU A 184 -9.45 -13.55 -14.72
C LEU A 184 -10.71 -14.23 -15.27
N ASN A 185 -10.57 -15.46 -15.72
CA ASN A 185 -11.68 -16.27 -16.24
C ASN A 185 -12.34 -17.09 -15.13
N GLU A 186 -13.52 -16.64 -14.66
CA GLU A 186 -14.30 -17.28 -13.60
C GLU A 186 -14.85 -18.68 -13.97
N ASN A 187 -14.79 -19.08 -15.25
CA ASN A 187 -15.14 -20.45 -15.67
C ASN A 187 -13.95 -21.42 -15.54
N ARG A 188 -12.72 -20.90 -15.37
CA ARG A 188 -11.49 -21.69 -15.17
C ARG A 188 -11.00 -21.67 -13.74
N TRP A 189 -11.26 -20.57 -13.03
CA TRP A 189 -10.81 -20.32 -11.66
C TRP A 189 -11.98 -20.21 -10.71
N GLN A 190 -11.87 -20.88 -9.56
CA GLN A 190 -12.84 -20.79 -8.47
C GLN A 190 -12.13 -20.30 -7.21
N THR A 191 -12.82 -19.53 -6.38
CA THR A 191 -12.27 -19.07 -5.12
C THR A 191 -12.30 -20.19 -4.08
N GLU A 192 -11.19 -20.37 -3.36
CA GLU A 192 -11.16 -21.27 -2.22
C GLU A 192 -11.77 -20.59 -1.00
N ILE A 193 -12.72 -21.26 -0.34
CA ILE A 193 -13.30 -20.82 0.93
C ILE A 193 -12.85 -21.82 1.99
N LYS A 194 -11.98 -21.40 2.91
CA LYS A 194 -11.48 -22.27 3.97
C LYS A 194 -11.04 -21.50 5.21
N PHE A 195 -11.09 -22.19 6.34
CA PHE A 195 -10.29 -21.82 7.50
C PHE A 195 -8.84 -22.24 7.24
N ALA A 196 -7.90 -21.34 7.48
CA ALA A 196 -6.49 -21.65 7.37
C ALA A 196 -6.08 -22.76 8.34
N SER A 197 -5.16 -23.60 7.87
CA SER A 197 -4.41 -24.56 8.67
C SER A 197 -2.92 -24.30 8.45
N GLU A 198 -2.05 -24.93 9.23
CA GLU A 198 -0.59 -24.83 9.04
C GLU A 198 -0.20 -24.97 7.55
N PRO A 199 0.68 -24.11 7.02
CA PRO A 199 1.49 -23.09 7.71
C PRO A 199 0.78 -21.75 7.97
N ASP A 200 -0.44 -21.58 7.46
CA ASP A 200 -1.20 -20.36 7.65
C ASP A 200 -1.79 -20.39 9.07
N TYR A 201 -1.37 -19.43 9.92
CA TYR A 201 -1.69 -19.38 11.35
C TYR A 201 -3.20 -19.28 11.64
N GLU A 202 -3.57 -19.58 12.90
CA GLU A 202 -4.92 -19.41 13.43
C GLU A 202 -5.45 -17.98 13.16
N PHE A 203 -6.77 -17.85 13.01
CA PHE A 203 -7.50 -16.60 12.70
C PHE A 203 -7.47 -16.11 11.23
N VAL A 204 -6.95 -16.90 10.29
CA VAL A 204 -7.08 -16.61 8.85
C VAL A 204 -8.27 -17.36 8.24
N ILE A 205 -9.14 -16.64 7.54
CA ILE A 205 -10.26 -17.21 6.78
C ILE A 205 -10.13 -16.71 5.33
N TYR A 206 -10.04 -17.66 4.40
CA TYR A 206 -10.18 -17.38 2.98
C TYR A 206 -11.67 -17.34 2.64
N VAL A 207 -12.13 -16.20 2.12
CA VAL A 207 -13.53 -15.95 1.78
C VAL A 207 -13.67 -15.57 0.31
N SER A 208 -14.78 -15.96 -0.31
CA SER A 208 -15.12 -15.54 -1.67
C SER A 208 -15.74 -14.14 -1.64
N ASP A 209 -14.89 -13.13 -1.52
CA ASP A 209 -15.26 -11.72 -1.67
C ASP A 209 -14.71 -11.18 -2.99
N ARG A 210 -15.61 -10.69 -3.86
CA ARG A 210 -15.25 -10.05 -5.14
C ARG A 210 -14.28 -8.88 -4.96
N ASN A 211 -14.20 -8.29 -3.78
CA ASN A 211 -13.26 -7.22 -3.47
C ASN A 211 -11.80 -7.69 -3.32
N ASN A 212 -11.58 -8.99 -3.11
CA ASN A 212 -10.28 -9.65 -3.00
C ASN A 212 -9.87 -10.37 -4.29
N ILE A 213 -10.69 -10.26 -5.35
CA ILE A 213 -10.48 -10.94 -6.62
C ILE A 213 -10.16 -9.87 -7.68
N PHE A 214 -8.89 -9.79 -8.08
CA PHE A 214 -8.45 -8.88 -9.14
C PHE A 214 -7.26 -9.46 -9.89
N HIS A 215 -7.04 -8.93 -11.09
CA HIS A 215 -5.88 -9.19 -11.93
C HIS A 215 -5.24 -7.84 -12.28
N GLU A 216 -3.91 -7.76 -12.26
CA GLU A 216 -3.15 -6.55 -12.57
C GLU A 216 -1.89 -6.91 -13.37
N ASN A 217 -1.69 -6.27 -14.52
CA ASN A 217 -0.50 -6.39 -15.39
C ASN A 217 -0.15 -7.85 -15.78
N GLY A 218 -1.05 -8.53 -16.49
CA GLY A 218 -0.79 -9.82 -17.14
C GLY A 218 0.24 -9.75 -18.25
#